data_AF-A0A2B8A166-F1
#
_entry.id   AF-A0A2B8A166-F1
#
_cell.length_a   1.000
_cell.length_b   1.000
_cell.length_c   1.000
_cell.angle_alpha   90.00
_cell.angle_beta   90.00
_cell.angle_gamma   90.00
#
_symmetry.space_group_name_H-M   'P 1'
#
loop_
_entity.id
_entity.type
_entity.pdbx_description
1 polymer ?
#
loop_
_entity_poly.entity_id
_entity_poly.type
_entity_poly.pdbx_seq_one_letter_code
_entity_poly.pdbx_strand_id
1 'polypeptide(L)'
;MALPINIEDLLKGSTVEWERIEFKEGWNDLAILHTICAFANDFNNLGGGYVIIGVAEQDGKPILPPKGLTPTQAGKIQSELLHICKQRIAPSYAPIAEPVNFQGRLILIIWCPGGQERPYEAQESFSKGAARNYYIRRFNNTIKANKTEKEELLRFAAVPYDDRINYQYSVNDLSSGLIRTFLQEIKSKLFDEFDNIPFEDICRQMNLTAGPREYIKPKNFAFFQCPSRENICQSAN
;
A
#
# COMPACT_ATOMS: atom_id res chain seq x y z
N MET A 1 -11.78 0.24 -7.76
CA MET A 1 -11.97 0.33 -6.31
C MET A 1 -11.19 1.55 -5.93
N ALA A 2 -11.89 2.63 -5.61
CA ALA A 2 -11.26 3.91 -5.34
C ALA A 2 -10.26 3.81 -4.19
N LEU A 3 -9.08 4.39 -4.38
CA LEU A 3 -8.09 4.49 -3.31
C LEU A 3 -8.53 5.52 -2.23
N PRO A 4 -8.25 5.25 -0.94
CA PRO A 4 -8.63 6.09 0.19
C PRO A 4 -7.71 7.33 0.35
N ILE A 5 -7.27 7.95 -0.75
CA ILE A 5 -6.34 9.09 -0.77
C ILE A 5 -6.72 10.13 -1.83
N ASN A 6 -6.21 11.36 -1.68
CA ASN A 6 -6.26 12.36 -2.74
C ASN A 6 -5.10 12.15 -3.73
N ILE A 7 -5.45 11.87 -4.98
CA ILE A 7 -4.48 11.59 -6.04
C ILE A 7 -3.75 12.85 -6.48
N GLU A 8 -4.40 14.02 -6.43
CA GLU A 8 -3.72 15.27 -6.75
C GLU A 8 -2.62 15.58 -5.75
N ASP A 9 -2.88 15.38 -4.46
CA ASP A 9 -1.90 15.64 -3.41
C ASP A 9 -0.77 14.63 -3.44
N LEU A 10 -1.08 13.35 -3.72
CA LEU A 10 -0.09 12.30 -3.94
C LEU A 10 0.88 12.67 -5.08
N LEU A 11 0.36 13.15 -6.21
CA LEU A 11 1.16 13.51 -7.38
C LEU A 11 1.87 14.86 -7.24
N LYS A 12 1.30 15.81 -6.49
CA LYS A 12 1.95 17.09 -6.19
C LYS A 12 3.05 16.96 -5.13
N GLY A 13 3.01 15.87 -4.35
CA GLY A 13 4.05 15.49 -3.40
C GLY A 13 4.28 16.60 -2.38
N SER A 14 3.40 16.71 -1.38
CA SER A 14 3.77 17.46 -0.17
C SER A 14 5.13 16.94 0.32
N THR A 15 6.08 17.85 0.53
CA THR A 15 7.55 17.69 0.67
C THR A 15 8.05 16.60 1.65
N VAL A 16 7.17 15.89 2.36
CA VAL A 16 7.49 15.06 3.54
C VAL A 16 7.32 13.54 3.28
N GLU A 17 6.79 13.10 2.14
CA GLU A 17 6.48 11.66 1.91
C GLU A 17 7.23 10.98 0.75
N TRP A 18 8.35 11.53 0.26
CA TRP A 18 9.03 11.00 -0.94
C TRP A 18 9.55 9.56 -0.77
N GLU A 19 9.83 9.11 0.45
CA GLU A 19 10.23 7.71 0.69
C GLU A 19 9.10 6.72 0.39
N ARG A 20 7.84 7.18 0.44
CA ARG A 20 6.63 6.36 0.27
C ARG A 20 6.10 6.39 -1.16
N ILE A 21 6.74 7.12 -2.08
CA ILE A 21 6.29 7.26 -3.47
C ILE A 21 7.43 6.88 -4.40
N GLU A 22 7.13 6.05 -5.40
CA GLU A 22 8.05 5.71 -6.50
C GLU A 22 7.38 6.07 -7.82
N PHE A 23 8.03 6.91 -8.63
CA PHE A 23 7.55 7.24 -9.97
C PHE A 23 8.29 6.41 -11.03
N LYS A 24 7.54 5.84 -11.97
CA LYS A 24 8.09 5.11 -13.12
C LYS A 24 7.44 5.58 -14.40
N GLU A 25 8.25 6.00 -15.38
CA GLU A 25 7.75 6.40 -16.69
C GLU A 25 7.10 5.23 -17.43
N GLY A 26 7.62 4.01 -17.24
CA GLY A 26 7.16 2.80 -17.92
C GLY A 26 7.17 1.57 -17.02
N TRP A 27 6.78 0.45 -17.60
CA TRP A 27 6.73 -0.84 -16.91
C TRP A 27 8.11 -1.52 -16.93
N ASN A 28 8.73 -1.62 -15.76
CA ASN A 28 9.89 -2.45 -15.51
C ASN A 28 9.49 -3.44 -14.40
N ASP A 29 9.05 -4.61 -14.82
CA ASP A 29 8.56 -5.70 -14.00
C ASP A 29 9.52 -6.07 -12.86
N LEU A 30 10.82 -6.18 -13.12
CA LEU A 30 11.80 -6.56 -12.10
C LEU A 30 12.03 -5.45 -11.07
N ALA A 31 12.23 -4.20 -11.53
CA ALA A 31 12.46 -3.07 -10.63
C ALA A 31 11.22 -2.81 -9.77
N ILE A 32 10.03 -2.88 -10.36
CA ILE A 32 8.77 -2.68 -9.66
C ILE A 32 8.53 -3.82 -8.65
N LEU A 33 8.85 -5.07 -9.00
CA LEU A 33 8.80 -6.20 -8.05
C LEU A 33 9.66 -5.93 -6.81
N HIS A 34 10.89 -5.46 -6.99
CA HIS A 34 11.79 -5.15 -5.86
C HIS A 34 11.26 -4.00 -5.02
N THR A 35 10.71 -2.95 -5.66
CA THR A 35 10.08 -1.83 -4.95
C THR A 35 8.84 -2.25 -4.16
N ILE A 36 7.99 -3.11 -4.72
CA ILE A 36 6.82 -3.67 -4.02
C ILE A 36 7.28 -4.47 -2.80
N CYS A 37 8.31 -5.32 -2.95
CA CYS A 37 8.87 -6.08 -1.84
C CYS A 37 9.43 -5.16 -0.74
N ALA A 38 10.09 -4.07 -1.11
CA ALA A 38 10.58 -3.07 -0.17
C ALA A 38 9.45 -2.36 0.59
N PHE A 39 8.37 -1.96 -0.10
CA PHE A 39 7.21 -1.36 0.56
C PHE A 39 6.44 -2.36 1.43
N ALA A 40 6.34 -3.62 1.02
CA ALA A 40 5.74 -4.67 1.84
C ALA A 40 6.54 -4.94 3.12
N ASN A 41 7.87 -4.85 3.06
CA ASN A 41 8.77 -4.98 4.20
C ASN A 41 8.72 -3.79 5.16
N ASP A 42 8.35 -2.60 4.65
CA ASP A 42 8.11 -1.39 5.44
C ASP A 42 9.14 -1.18 6.57
N PHE A 43 10.43 -1.22 6.21
CA PHE A 43 11.54 -1.26 7.18
C PHE A 43 11.53 -0.08 8.17
N ASN A 44 11.08 1.10 7.72
CA ASN A 44 10.94 2.31 8.54
C ASN A 44 9.57 2.43 9.23
N ASN A 45 8.68 1.44 9.10
CA ASN A 45 7.30 1.43 9.61
C ASN A 45 6.48 2.67 9.18
N LEU A 46 6.53 3.02 7.90
CA LEU A 46 5.78 4.14 7.31
C LEU A 46 4.38 3.71 6.81
N GLY A 47 4.01 2.44 6.99
CA GLY A 47 2.75 1.87 6.53
C GLY A 47 2.75 1.47 5.05
N GLY A 48 3.93 1.32 4.44
CA GLY A 48 4.10 1.00 3.02
C GLY A 48 4.19 2.22 2.11
N GLY A 49 3.78 2.06 0.84
CA GLY A 49 3.95 3.11 -0.18
C GLY A 49 3.16 2.92 -1.47
N TYR A 50 3.43 3.79 -2.44
CA TYR A 50 2.77 3.88 -3.73
C TYR A 50 3.78 3.82 -4.87
N VAL A 51 3.52 2.98 -5.87
CA VAL A 51 4.26 2.98 -7.14
C VAL A 51 3.34 3.56 -8.20
N ILE A 52 3.78 4.61 -8.89
CA ILE A 52 2.99 5.34 -9.88
C ILE A 52 3.63 5.15 -11.25
N ILE A 53 2.92 4.49 -12.16
CA ILE A 53 3.40 4.17 -13.50
C ILE A 53 2.75 5.08 -14.53
N GLY A 54 3.55 5.57 -15.48
CA GLY A 54 3.16 6.53 -16.51
C GLY A 54 3.57 7.97 -16.20
N VAL A 55 4.35 8.17 -15.13
CA VAL A 55 4.87 9.48 -14.70
C VAL A 55 6.40 9.41 -14.71
N ALA A 56 7.05 10.27 -15.48
CA ALA A 56 8.50 10.37 -15.48
C ALA A 56 8.98 11.09 -14.22
N GLU A 57 10.18 10.76 -13.76
CA GLU A 57 10.80 11.36 -12.58
C GLU A 57 12.10 12.04 -12.97
N GLN A 58 12.36 13.21 -12.39
CA GLN A 58 13.65 13.87 -12.41
C GLN A 58 13.97 14.42 -11.02
N ASP A 59 15.10 14.00 -10.47
CA ASP A 59 15.60 14.43 -9.16
C ASP A 59 14.57 14.27 -8.02
N GLY A 60 13.85 13.14 -7.96
CA GLY A 60 12.84 12.89 -6.94
C GLY A 60 11.49 13.55 -7.19
N LYS A 61 11.34 14.27 -8.31
CA LYS A 61 10.12 15.04 -8.63
C LYS A 61 9.42 14.49 -9.87
N PRO A 62 8.08 14.39 -9.84
CA PRO A 62 7.33 13.98 -11.01
C PRO A 62 7.37 15.07 -12.09
N ILE A 63 7.65 14.68 -13.33
CA ILE A 63 7.52 15.54 -14.49
C ILE A 63 6.06 15.55 -14.94
N LEU A 64 5.45 16.72 -14.92
CA LEU A 64 4.08 16.96 -15.35
C LEU A 64 4.04 17.79 -16.65
N PRO A 65 3.07 17.54 -17.56
CA PRO A 65 2.04 16.50 -17.48
C PRO A 65 2.62 15.09 -17.66
N PRO A 66 1.99 14.06 -17.08
CA PRO A 66 2.49 12.70 -17.18
C PRO A 66 2.44 12.21 -18.63
N LYS A 67 3.38 11.33 -19.00
CA LYS A 67 3.39 10.68 -20.32
C LYS A 67 2.11 9.85 -20.53
N GLY A 68 1.68 9.19 -19.44
CA GLY A 68 0.52 8.34 -19.40
C GLY A 68 0.72 6.99 -20.09
N LEU A 69 -0.26 6.13 -19.89
CA LEU A 69 -0.36 4.78 -20.41
C LEU A 69 -1.56 4.69 -21.36
N THR A 70 -1.52 3.75 -22.29
CA THR A 70 -2.73 3.36 -23.02
C THR A 70 -3.58 2.40 -22.17
N PRO A 71 -4.91 2.33 -22.39
CA PRO A 71 -5.77 1.37 -21.69
C PRO A 71 -5.29 -0.09 -21.84
N THR A 72 -4.81 -0.44 -23.03
CA THR A 72 -4.23 -1.77 -23.31
C THR A 72 -2.97 -2.04 -22.49
N GLN A 73 -2.10 -1.04 -22.31
CA GLN A 73 -0.91 -1.19 -21.46
C GLN A 73 -1.31 -1.34 -19.98
N ALA A 74 -2.25 -0.52 -19.48
CA ALA A 74 -2.70 -0.60 -18.09
C ALA A 74 -3.27 -1.99 -17.75
N GLY A 75 -4.13 -2.55 -18.62
CA GLY A 75 -4.69 -3.88 -18.40
C GLY A 75 -3.64 -5.01 -18.45
N LYS A 76 -2.65 -4.91 -19.34
CA LYS A 76 -1.52 -5.86 -19.38
C LYS A 76 -0.71 -5.80 -18.09
N ILE A 77 -0.35 -4.59 -17.65
CA ILE A 77 0.42 -4.38 -16.42
C ILE A 77 -0.31 -4.96 -15.20
N GLN A 78 -1.62 -4.72 -15.03
CA GLN A 78 -2.38 -5.27 -13.91
C GLN A 78 -2.39 -6.81 -13.90
N SER A 79 -2.53 -7.42 -15.08
CA SER A 79 -2.53 -8.89 -15.22
C SER A 79 -1.15 -9.49 -14.88
N GLU A 80 -0.09 -8.87 -15.37
CA GLU A 80 1.30 -9.27 -15.12
C GLU A 80 1.69 -9.06 -13.65
N LEU A 81 1.31 -7.91 -13.06
CA LEU A 81 1.59 -7.57 -11.66
C LEU A 81 1.10 -8.65 -10.70
N LEU A 82 -0.15 -9.09 -10.86
CA LEU A 82 -0.73 -10.14 -10.01
C LEU A 82 0.06 -11.45 -10.12
N HIS A 83 0.44 -11.83 -11.34
CA HIS A 83 1.19 -13.06 -11.60
C HIS A 83 2.60 -13.01 -10.98
N ILE A 84 3.32 -11.91 -11.20
CA ILE A 84 4.68 -11.71 -10.72
C ILE A 84 4.68 -11.65 -9.20
N CYS A 85 3.83 -10.84 -8.56
CA CYS A 85 3.79 -10.73 -7.10
C CYS A 85 3.51 -12.09 -6.45
N LYS A 86 2.51 -12.83 -6.94
CA LYS A 86 2.13 -14.13 -6.37
C LYS A 86 3.20 -15.22 -6.50
N GLN A 87 3.97 -15.21 -7.60
CA GLN A 87 4.98 -16.23 -7.84
C GLN A 87 6.36 -15.88 -7.29
N ARG A 88 6.68 -14.58 -7.27
CA ARG A 88 8.06 -14.09 -7.09
C ARG A 88 8.28 -13.45 -5.73
N ILE A 89 7.23 -13.11 -4.99
CA ILE A 89 7.30 -12.65 -3.60
C ILE A 89 6.90 -13.81 -2.66
N ALA A 90 7.65 -13.98 -1.58
CA ALA A 90 7.32 -14.92 -0.51
C ALA A 90 7.57 -14.29 0.87
N PRO A 91 6.64 -14.39 1.83
CA PRO A 91 5.30 -14.98 1.73
C PRO A 91 4.40 -14.30 0.68
N SER A 92 3.25 -14.89 0.36
CA SER A 92 2.38 -14.38 -0.72
C SER A 92 1.92 -12.96 -0.41
N TYR A 93 2.20 -12.03 -1.31
CA TYR A 93 1.82 -10.62 -1.18
C TYR A 93 1.08 -10.15 -2.43
N ALA A 94 0.02 -9.37 -2.24
CA ALA A 94 -0.79 -8.82 -3.33
C ALA A 94 -1.04 -7.32 -3.09
N PRO A 95 -0.47 -6.43 -3.93
CA PRO A 95 -0.76 -5.00 -3.88
C PRO A 95 -2.12 -4.69 -4.54
N ILE A 96 -2.61 -3.46 -4.32
CA ILE A 96 -3.84 -2.95 -4.94
C ILE A 96 -3.46 -2.04 -6.10
N ALA A 97 -3.92 -2.32 -7.32
CA ALA A 97 -3.60 -1.53 -8.50
C ALA A 97 -4.85 -0.87 -9.09
N GLU A 98 -4.86 0.47 -9.15
CA GLU A 98 -5.96 1.27 -9.68
C GLU A 98 -5.52 2.15 -10.87
N PRO A 99 -6.18 2.04 -12.04
CA PRO A 99 -5.95 2.93 -13.16
C PRO A 99 -6.69 4.26 -12.94
N VAL A 100 -5.99 5.38 -13.11
CA VAL A 100 -6.52 6.73 -12.82
C VAL A 100 -6.28 7.65 -14.00
N ASN A 101 -7.27 8.45 -14.36
CA ASN A 101 -7.07 9.55 -15.31
C ASN A 101 -6.63 10.82 -14.55
N PHE A 102 -5.44 11.33 -14.86
CA PHE A 102 -4.87 12.55 -14.29
C PHE A 102 -4.42 13.47 -15.43
N GLN A 103 -4.91 14.72 -15.44
CA GLN A 103 -4.62 15.70 -16.50
C GLN A 103 -4.90 15.17 -17.93
N GLY A 104 -5.95 14.37 -18.10
CA GLY A 104 -6.34 13.80 -19.40
C GLY A 104 -5.46 12.62 -19.86
N ARG A 105 -4.58 12.12 -18.98
CA ARG A 105 -3.69 10.99 -19.24
C ARG A 105 -3.96 9.87 -18.24
N LEU A 106 -4.03 8.64 -18.72
CA LEU A 106 -4.19 7.47 -17.86
C LEU A 106 -2.86 7.14 -17.19
N ILE A 107 -2.85 6.97 -15.87
CA ILE A 107 -1.72 6.48 -15.07
C ILE A 107 -2.17 5.24 -14.28
N LEU A 108 -1.24 4.44 -13.80
CA LEU A 108 -1.55 3.30 -12.94
C LEU A 108 -0.91 3.50 -11.57
N ILE A 109 -1.74 3.55 -10.53
CA ILE A 109 -1.30 3.67 -9.14
C ILE A 109 -1.35 2.28 -8.51
N ILE A 110 -0.22 1.82 -8.00
CA ILE A 110 -0.10 0.57 -7.24
C ILE A 110 0.14 0.94 -5.79
N TRP A 111 -0.84 0.69 -4.94
CA TRP A 111 -0.74 0.84 -3.50
C TRP A 111 -0.23 -0.46 -2.86
N CYS A 112 0.88 -0.33 -2.14
CA CYS A 112 1.58 -1.40 -1.47
C CYS A 112 1.55 -1.15 0.05
N PRO A 113 0.49 -1.57 0.77
CA PRO A 113 0.46 -1.45 2.22
C PRO A 113 1.52 -2.33 2.87
N GLY A 114 2.00 -1.92 4.05
CA GLY A 114 2.90 -2.74 4.87
C GLY A 114 2.32 -4.14 5.10
N GLY A 115 3.11 -5.16 4.79
CA GLY A 115 2.63 -6.54 4.84
C GLY A 115 2.56 -7.07 6.27
N GLN A 116 1.72 -8.08 6.48
CA GLN A 116 1.44 -8.67 7.79
C GLN A 116 2.33 -9.89 8.08
N GLU A 117 2.92 -10.49 7.04
CA GLU A 117 3.77 -11.68 7.16
C GLU A 117 5.23 -11.32 6.91
N ARG A 118 5.65 -10.12 7.38
CA ARG A 118 7.03 -9.66 7.27
C ARG A 118 7.97 -10.67 7.96
N PRO A 119 9.18 -10.88 7.42
CA PRO A 119 9.72 -10.22 6.24
C PRO A 119 9.41 -10.96 4.93
N TYR A 120 9.26 -10.19 3.85
CA TYR A 120 9.06 -10.64 2.47
C TYR A 120 10.39 -10.69 1.71
N GLU A 121 10.53 -11.71 0.89
CA GLU A 121 11.62 -11.90 -0.06
C GLU A 121 11.08 -11.82 -1.49
N ALA A 122 11.88 -11.25 -2.40
CA ALA A 122 11.62 -11.30 -3.83
C ALA A 122 12.78 -11.96 -4.58
N GLN A 123 12.50 -12.54 -5.75
CA GLN A 123 13.55 -13.07 -6.61
C GLN A 123 14.40 -11.94 -7.21
N GLU A 124 15.71 -12.16 -7.23
CA GLU A 124 16.68 -11.20 -7.78
C GLU A 124 16.55 -11.03 -9.30
N SER A 125 16.13 -12.08 -9.99
CA SER A 125 15.87 -12.07 -11.43
C SER A 125 14.77 -13.09 -11.79
N PHE A 126 14.28 -13.04 -13.02
CA PHE A 126 13.28 -14.00 -13.52
C PHE A 126 13.87 -15.35 -13.96
N SER A 127 15.19 -15.52 -13.83
CA SER A 127 15.89 -16.76 -14.16
C SER A 127 15.43 -17.93 -13.27
N LYS A 128 15.42 -19.14 -13.84
CA LYS A 128 15.15 -20.36 -13.06
C LYS A 128 16.22 -20.54 -11.98
N GLY A 129 15.80 -20.75 -10.73
CA GLY A 129 16.71 -20.89 -9.59
C GLY A 129 17.30 -19.58 -9.07
N ALA A 130 16.79 -18.42 -9.50
CA ALA A 130 17.23 -17.14 -8.98
C ALA A 130 17.11 -17.07 -7.45
N ALA A 131 18.16 -16.56 -6.81
CA ALA A 131 18.19 -16.35 -5.38
C ALA A 131 17.08 -15.38 -4.95
N ARG A 132 16.57 -15.60 -3.74
CA ARG A 132 15.61 -14.72 -3.08
C ARG A 132 16.33 -13.83 -2.10
N ASN A 133 15.97 -12.55 -2.11
CA ASN A 133 16.59 -11.54 -1.26
C ASN A 133 15.52 -10.63 -0.66
N TYR A 134 15.87 -10.03 0.47
CA TYR A 134 15.08 -8.99 1.10
C TYR A 134 15.43 -7.66 0.45
N TYR A 135 14.40 -6.89 0.15
CA TYR A 135 14.52 -5.53 -0.35
C TYR A 135 13.97 -4.57 0.70
N ILE A 136 14.63 -3.44 0.86
CA ILE A 136 14.22 -2.36 1.75
C ILE A 136 14.26 -1.03 1.02
N ARG A 137 13.49 -0.07 1.54
CA ARG A 137 13.53 1.30 1.09
C ARG A 137 14.50 2.07 1.97
N ARG A 138 15.48 2.72 1.35
CA ARG A 138 16.38 3.69 2.01
C ARG A 138 16.26 4.99 1.23
N PHE A 139 15.74 6.02 1.87
CA PHE A 139 15.41 7.27 1.20
C PHE A 139 14.46 6.99 0.01
N ASN A 140 14.79 7.51 -1.17
CA ASN A 140 14.06 7.26 -2.42
C ASN A 140 14.55 6.04 -3.20
N ASN A 141 15.41 5.19 -2.62
CA ASN A 141 15.99 4.05 -3.33
C ASN A 141 15.57 2.72 -2.74
N THR A 142 15.29 1.77 -3.63
CA THR A 142 15.11 0.37 -3.28
C THR A 142 16.45 -0.34 -3.34
N ILE A 143 16.90 -0.88 -2.21
CA ILE A 143 18.17 -1.58 -2.11
C ILE A 143 17.98 -3.00 -1.59
N LYS A 144 18.93 -3.88 -1.93
CA LYS A 144 19.04 -5.21 -1.34
C LYS A 144 19.53 -5.07 0.10
N ALA A 145 18.81 -5.67 1.05
CA ALA A 145 19.19 -5.63 2.45
C ALA A 145 20.55 -6.32 2.66
N ASN A 146 21.43 -5.67 3.40
CA ASN A 146 22.69 -6.26 3.82
C ASN A 146 22.47 -7.27 4.97
N LYS A 147 23.55 -7.90 5.46
CA LYS A 147 23.46 -8.90 6.54
C LYS A 147 22.80 -8.35 7.81
N THR A 148 23.21 -7.15 8.25
CA THR A 148 22.69 -6.51 9.46
C THR A 148 21.22 -6.11 9.31
N GLU A 149 20.86 -5.54 8.17
CA GLU A 149 19.47 -5.13 7.86
C GLU A 149 18.55 -6.34 7.71
N LYS A 150 19.05 -7.45 7.18
CA LYS A 150 18.32 -8.73 7.14
C LYS A 150 18.06 -9.25 8.55
N GLU A 151 19.07 -9.25 9.42
CA GLU A 151 18.88 -9.66 10.82
C GLU A 151 17.88 -8.76 11.54
N GLU A 152 17.91 -7.46 11.23
CA GLU A 152 16.96 -6.48 11.76
C GLU A 152 15.52 -6.74 11.27
N LEU A 153 15.32 -6.97 9.97
CA LEU A 153 14.03 -7.39 9.40
C LEU A 153 13.49 -8.67 10.07
N LEU A 154 14.36 -9.64 10.31
CA LEU A 154 13.97 -10.89 10.98
C LEU A 154 13.61 -10.66 12.45
N ARG A 155 14.25 -9.69 13.14
CA ARG A 155 13.86 -9.27 14.49
C ARG A 155 12.52 -8.52 14.49
N PHE A 156 12.26 -7.73 13.46
CA PHE A 156 10.99 -7.01 13.23
C PHE A 156 9.91 -7.86 12.55
N ALA A 157 10.05 -9.18 12.49
CA ALA A 157 9.03 -10.08 11.96
C ALA A 157 7.67 -9.98 12.69
N ALA A 158 7.62 -9.32 13.85
CA ALA A 158 6.38 -8.98 14.50
C ALA A 158 5.70 -7.80 13.78
N VAL A 159 4.47 -8.02 13.29
CA VAL A 159 3.58 -6.95 12.83
C VAL A 159 3.57 -5.81 13.87
N PRO A 160 3.76 -4.54 13.46
CA PRO A 160 3.62 -3.39 14.35
C PRO A 160 2.28 -3.43 15.08
N TYR A 161 2.25 -2.97 16.33
CA TYR A 161 1.04 -3.07 17.16
C TYR A 161 -0.20 -2.53 16.42
N ASP A 162 -0.07 -1.40 15.74
CA ASP A 162 -1.14 -0.72 14.99
C ASP A 162 -1.73 -1.57 13.87
N ASP A 163 -0.91 -2.36 13.18
CA ASP A 163 -1.31 -3.16 12.03
C ASP A 163 -1.95 -4.51 12.42
N ARG A 164 -1.83 -4.93 13.69
CA ARG A 164 -2.34 -6.23 14.16
C ARG A 164 -3.86 -6.26 14.15
N ILE A 165 -4.41 -7.43 13.81
CA ILE A 165 -5.84 -7.72 13.97
C ILE A 165 -6.21 -7.66 15.45
N ASN A 166 -7.25 -6.90 15.76
CA ASN A 166 -7.87 -6.91 17.07
C ASN A 166 -9.05 -7.89 17.09
N TYR A 167 -8.91 -8.96 17.88
CA TYR A 167 -9.96 -9.97 18.01
C TYR A 167 -11.08 -9.57 18.97
N GLN A 168 -10.85 -8.61 19.87
CA GLN A 168 -11.84 -8.18 20.87
C GLN A 168 -12.98 -7.37 20.25
N TYR A 169 -12.70 -6.64 19.17
CA TYR A 169 -13.65 -5.74 18.53
C TYR A 169 -14.27 -6.35 17.27
N SER A 170 -15.39 -5.78 16.87
CA SER A 170 -16.10 -6.08 15.64
C SER A 170 -16.05 -4.89 14.69
N VAL A 171 -16.31 -5.13 13.41
CA VAL A 171 -16.41 -4.05 12.40
C VAL A 171 -17.55 -3.08 12.75
N ASN A 172 -18.59 -3.56 13.43
CA ASN A 172 -19.71 -2.74 13.89
C ASN A 172 -19.34 -1.70 14.97
N ASP A 173 -18.16 -1.82 15.58
CA ASP A 173 -17.68 -0.85 16.57
C ASP A 173 -17.06 0.40 15.90
N LEU A 174 -16.77 0.32 14.59
CA LEU A 174 -16.27 1.45 13.81
C LEU A 174 -17.41 2.42 13.47
N SER A 175 -17.16 3.72 13.62
CA SER A 175 -18.15 4.75 13.28
C SER A 175 -18.12 5.06 11.78
N SER A 176 -19.20 4.70 11.07
CA SER A 176 -19.41 5.09 9.68
C SER A 176 -19.41 6.61 9.50
N GLY A 177 -19.93 7.36 10.48
CA GLY A 177 -19.91 8.83 10.47
C GLY A 177 -18.50 9.41 10.52
N LEU A 178 -17.63 8.90 11.41
CA LEU A 178 -16.24 9.38 11.50
C LEU A 178 -15.44 9.05 10.23
N ILE A 179 -15.64 7.85 9.70
CA ILE A 179 -14.98 7.44 8.44
C ILE A 179 -15.46 8.32 7.28
N ARG A 180 -16.76 8.59 7.19
CA ARG A 180 -17.32 9.46 6.15
C ARG A 180 -16.76 10.88 6.23
N THR A 181 -16.72 11.47 7.43
CA THR A 181 -16.13 12.80 7.64
C THR A 181 -14.66 12.82 7.25
N PHE A 182 -13.88 11.82 7.65
CA PHE A 182 -12.47 11.72 7.28
C PHE A 182 -12.26 11.63 5.76
N LEU A 183 -13.02 10.78 5.06
CA LEU A 183 -12.94 10.67 3.60
C LEU A 183 -13.31 11.98 2.89
N GLN A 184 -14.26 12.73 3.45
CA GLN A 184 -14.64 14.05 2.95
C GLN A 184 -13.53 15.09 3.15
N GLU A 185 -12.91 15.12 4.34
CA GLU A 185 -11.82 16.04 4.68
C GLU A 185 -10.60 15.85 3.78
N ILE A 186 -10.20 14.59 3.54
CA ILE A 186 -9.08 14.27 2.65
C ILE A 186 -9.47 14.33 1.16
N LYS A 187 -10.73 14.62 0.83
CA LYS A 187 -11.26 14.67 -0.55
C LYS A 187 -10.95 13.39 -1.34
N SER A 188 -11.06 12.24 -0.71
CA SER A 188 -10.85 10.95 -1.37
C SER A 188 -12.00 10.66 -2.33
N LYS A 189 -11.70 10.08 -3.50
CA LYS A 189 -12.72 9.56 -4.43
C LYS A 189 -13.59 8.47 -3.80
N LEU A 190 -13.10 7.80 -2.76
CA LEU A 190 -13.87 6.80 -2.03
C LEU A 190 -15.08 7.41 -1.29
N PHE A 191 -15.07 8.72 -1.01
CA PHE A 191 -16.22 9.42 -0.44
C PHE A 191 -17.45 9.38 -1.37
N ASP A 192 -17.24 9.54 -2.68
CA ASP A 192 -18.32 9.56 -3.67
C ASP A 192 -19.01 8.19 -3.80
N GLU A 193 -18.27 7.12 -3.53
CA GLU A 193 -18.74 5.74 -3.58
C GLU A 193 -19.28 5.24 -2.22
N PHE A 194 -19.17 6.04 -1.15
CA PHE A 194 -19.45 5.61 0.23
C PHE A 194 -20.86 5.07 0.43
N ASP A 195 -21.87 5.71 -0.16
CA ASP A 195 -23.27 5.29 -0.01
C ASP A 195 -23.63 4.09 -0.94
N ASN A 196 -22.76 3.74 -1.88
CA ASN A 196 -22.99 2.68 -2.88
C ASN A 196 -22.30 1.35 -2.56
N ILE A 197 -21.35 1.34 -1.62
CA ILE A 197 -20.52 0.19 -1.26
C ILE A 197 -20.87 -0.27 0.16
N PRO A 198 -20.92 -1.59 0.45
CA PRO A 198 -21.06 -2.08 1.82
C PRO A 198 -19.96 -1.54 2.74
N PHE A 199 -20.33 -1.17 3.97
CA PHE A 199 -19.40 -0.57 4.93
C PHE A 199 -18.14 -1.42 5.18
N GLU A 200 -18.29 -2.75 5.24
CA GLU A 200 -17.16 -3.67 5.41
C GLU A 200 -16.15 -3.60 4.26
N ASP A 201 -16.62 -3.42 3.02
CA ASP A 201 -15.76 -3.28 1.85
C ASP A 201 -15.04 -1.93 1.87
N ILE A 202 -15.68 -0.87 2.36
CA ILE A 202 -15.03 0.44 2.58
C ILE A 202 -13.93 0.32 3.64
N CYS A 203 -14.21 -0.31 4.78
CA CYS A 203 -13.22 -0.56 5.82
C CYS A 203 -12.03 -1.39 5.30
N ARG A 204 -12.29 -2.37 4.44
CA ARG A 204 -11.25 -3.18 3.80
C ARG A 204 -10.44 -2.36 2.79
N GLN A 205 -11.08 -1.52 1.98
CA GLN A 205 -10.40 -0.61 1.04
C GLN A 205 -9.55 0.44 1.76
N MET A 206 -9.97 0.89 2.94
CA MET A 206 -9.18 1.77 3.81
C MET A 206 -8.11 1.02 4.62
N ASN A 207 -7.97 -0.29 4.43
CA ASN A 207 -7.05 -1.16 5.18
C ASN A 207 -7.30 -1.15 6.71
N LEU A 208 -8.49 -0.73 7.17
CA LEU A 208 -8.88 -0.69 8.59
C LEU A 208 -9.15 -2.09 9.17
N THR A 209 -9.53 -3.02 8.31
CA THR A 209 -9.96 -4.37 8.70
C THR A 209 -9.19 -5.42 7.92
N ALA A 210 -9.00 -6.60 8.51
CA ALA A 210 -8.42 -7.76 7.85
C ALA A 210 -9.22 -9.04 8.19
N GLY A 211 -8.94 -10.12 7.45
CA GLY A 211 -9.60 -11.41 7.60
C GLY A 211 -10.54 -11.78 6.43
N PRO A 212 -11.03 -13.03 6.42
CA PRO A 212 -11.99 -13.50 5.43
C PRO A 212 -13.35 -12.78 5.58
N ARG A 213 -14.26 -12.93 4.61
CA ARG A 213 -15.57 -12.23 4.65
C ARG A 213 -16.43 -12.71 5.82
N GLU A 214 -16.29 -13.98 6.16
CA GLU A 214 -17.03 -14.64 7.24
C GLU A 214 -16.52 -14.25 8.64
N TYR A 215 -15.29 -13.70 8.72
CA TYR A 215 -14.64 -13.35 9.98
C TYR A 215 -13.75 -12.12 9.82
N ILE A 216 -14.38 -11.00 9.45
CA ILE A 216 -13.71 -9.72 9.31
C ILE A 216 -13.49 -9.07 10.68
N LYS A 217 -12.28 -8.56 10.92
CA LYS A 217 -11.88 -7.96 12.20
C LYS A 217 -11.13 -6.65 11.97
N PRO A 218 -11.35 -5.63 12.83
CA PRO A 218 -10.60 -4.38 12.75
C PRO A 218 -9.13 -4.60 13.14
N LYS A 219 -8.24 -3.78 12.59
CA LYS A 219 -6.87 -3.65 13.06
C LYS A 219 -6.82 -2.65 14.22
N ASN A 220 -5.77 -2.72 15.05
CA ASN A 220 -5.62 -1.83 16.20
C ASN A 220 -5.66 -0.34 15.80
N PHE A 221 -5.06 0.06 14.67
CA PHE A 221 -5.10 1.47 14.26
C PHE A 221 -6.52 1.96 13.90
N ALA A 222 -7.45 1.06 13.59
CA ALA A 222 -8.82 1.43 13.27
C ALA A 222 -9.56 2.04 14.48
N PHE A 223 -8.99 1.93 15.69
CA PHE A 223 -9.54 2.54 16.91
C PHE A 223 -9.73 4.05 16.84
N PHE A 224 -8.95 4.75 16.03
CA PHE A 224 -9.15 6.20 15.83
C PHE A 224 -10.55 6.51 15.26
N GLN A 225 -11.17 5.54 14.60
CA GLN A 225 -12.50 5.63 14.00
C GLN A 225 -13.60 5.05 14.90
N CYS A 226 -13.32 4.69 16.15
CA CYS A 226 -14.33 4.28 17.13
C CYS A 226 -14.92 5.50 17.86
N PRO A 227 -16.24 5.55 18.11
CA PRO A 227 -16.89 6.66 18.79
C PRO A 227 -16.58 6.71 20.30
N SER A 228 -16.31 5.56 20.93
CA SER A 228 -16.01 5.42 22.37
C SER A 228 -14.52 5.63 22.68
N ARG A 229 -14.08 6.89 22.64
CA ARG A 229 -12.70 7.27 23.00
C ARG A 229 -12.33 7.02 24.48
N GLU A 230 -13.30 6.81 25.35
CA GLU A 230 -13.09 6.78 26.81
C GLU A 230 -12.58 5.43 27.37
N ASN A 231 -12.76 4.31 26.66
CA ASN A 231 -12.34 2.98 27.17
C ASN A 231 -10.97 2.51 26.63
N ILE A 232 -10.33 3.27 25.73
CA ILE A 232 -9.16 2.83 24.97
C ILE A 232 -7.86 2.96 25.79
N CYS A 233 -7.78 3.90 26.73
CA CYS A 233 -6.59 4.09 27.56
C CYS A 233 -6.36 2.98 28.62
N GLN A 234 -7.31 2.07 28.83
CA GLN A 234 -7.19 1.04 29.87
C GLN A 234 -6.59 -0.28 29.37
N SER A 235 -6.53 -0.52 28.06
CA SER A 235 -5.98 -1.76 27.47
C SER A 235 -4.51 -1.65 27.04
N ALA A 236 -3.85 -0.53 27.35
CA ALA A 236 -2.46 -0.24 26.98
C ALA A 236 -1.48 -0.23 28.18
N ASN A 237 -1.83 -0.91 29.27
CA ASN A 237 -0.93 -1.21 30.39
C ASN A 237 -0.65 -2.71 30.49
#